data_AF-A0A1I0CCY7-F1
#
_entry.id   AF-A0A1I0CCY7-F1
#
_cell.length_a   1.000
_cell.length_b   1.000
_cell.length_c   1.000
_cell.angle_alpha   90.00
_cell.angle_beta   90.00
_cell.angle_gamma   90.00
#
_symmetry.space_group_name_H-M   'P 1'
#
loop_
_entity.id
_entity.type
_entity.pdbx_description
1 polymer ?
#
loop_
_entity_poly.entity_id
_entity_poly.type
_entity_poly.pdbx_seq_one_letter_code
_entity_poly.pdbx_strand_id
1 'polypeptide(L)'
;MKKTLILLALCLMGIGASAQHLGTEYRLKKVIPVAGRQGIAIDKDYYYVSDTRALYKYDKQGNLVMKNDQPFNHPELANHFGDIDIYNGEIYTGNEKFEFGQGHNISVDVYDAKTLKWKRTIPWVAESGQVECSGLAIDREKNMVWMSDWVDSRYVYCYSLETGMYYTKMQCRPTPYWCQGIFIADGKMLFAADDGESTFGIPDNVYVADISNVPYTGLKDGVQVSVEDFKAVKKPGKVAAGAMAGRVNLFREMSDFRRAGEIEGLSVDPTNDDLVVLNNRGNQILLGMPIGPFTEEGYTKEIHELYVYEKIK
;
A
#
# COMPACT_ATOMS: atom_id res chain seq x y z
N MET A 1 17.59 38.34 45.91
CA MET A 1 16.60 38.19 44.81
C MET A 1 17.35 38.42 43.51
N LYS A 2 17.46 37.56 42.50
CA LYS A 2 16.89 36.26 42.15
C LYS A 2 18.01 35.45 41.48
N LYS A 3 18.18 34.19 41.87
CA LYS A 3 18.98 33.20 41.11
C LYS A 3 18.10 32.74 39.96
N THR A 4 18.48 33.01 38.72
CA THR A 4 17.78 32.49 37.55
C THR A 4 18.51 31.22 37.10
N LEU A 5 18.04 30.06 37.55
CA LEU A 5 18.38 28.79 36.92
C LEU A 5 17.64 28.72 35.59
N ILE A 6 18.38 28.65 34.49
CA ILE A 6 17.85 28.23 33.19
C ILE A 6 17.90 26.70 33.19
N LEU A 7 16.75 26.04 33.38
CA LEU A 7 16.62 24.63 33.06
C LEU A 7 16.59 24.51 31.53
N LEU A 8 17.67 24.02 30.92
CA LEU A 8 17.60 23.43 29.59
C LEU A 8 16.88 22.08 29.73
N ALA A 9 15.62 22.03 29.34
CA ALA A 9 14.95 20.76 29.06
C ALA A 9 15.56 20.20 27.77
N LEU A 10 16.47 19.24 27.89
CA LEU A 10 16.88 18.38 26.79
C LEU A 10 15.67 17.51 26.42
N CYS A 11 14.92 17.92 25.39
CA CYS A 11 14.08 17.00 24.64
C CYS A 11 15.01 15.99 23.97
N LEU A 12 15.26 14.87 24.63
CA LEU A 12 15.74 13.65 23.98
C LEU A 12 14.63 13.22 23.01
N MET A 13 14.66 13.73 21.78
CA MET A 13 14.05 13.02 20.66
C MET A 13 14.79 11.70 20.61
N GLY A 14 14.14 10.63 21.09
CA GLY A 14 14.64 9.28 20.87
C GLY A 14 14.81 9.12 19.38
N ILE A 15 16.06 9.03 18.93
CA ILE A 15 16.41 8.50 17.63
C ILE A 15 15.98 7.03 17.71
N GLY A 16 14.70 6.78 17.42
CA GLY A 16 14.20 5.43 17.22
C GLY A 16 15.02 4.80 16.13
N ALA A 17 15.41 3.54 16.32
CA ALA A 17 16.20 2.78 15.37
C ALA A 17 15.64 2.99 13.95
N SER A 18 16.43 3.61 13.08
CA SER A 18 16.08 3.81 11.68
C SER A 18 16.69 2.68 10.88
N ALA A 19 16.14 1.47 11.03
CA ALA A 19 16.17 0.49 9.94
C ALA A 19 14.84 0.66 9.15
N GLN A 20 14.82 0.18 7.92
CA GLN A 20 14.09 0.64 6.71
C GLN A 20 15.02 1.26 5.66
N HIS A 21 16.20 0.68 5.50
CA HIS A 21 17.09 0.99 4.40
C HIS A 21 17.01 -0.06 3.30
N LEU A 22 16.75 0.37 2.08
CA LEU A 22 16.67 -0.52 0.93
C LEU A 22 18.04 -1.15 0.65
N GLY A 23 18.02 -2.45 0.44
CA GLY A 23 19.14 -3.20 -0.11
C GLY A 23 19.17 -3.14 -1.64
N THR A 24 20.33 -3.47 -2.17
CA THR A 24 20.53 -3.76 -3.60
C THR A 24 20.45 -5.26 -3.89
N GLU A 25 20.53 -6.10 -2.85
CA GLU A 25 20.43 -7.55 -2.98
C GLU A 25 19.71 -8.16 -1.77
N TYR A 26 18.78 -9.08 -2.06
CA TYR A 26 17.93 -9.74 -1.08
C TYR A 26 17.88 -11.25 -1.33
N ARG A 27 17.88 -12.05 -0.26
CA ARG A 27 17.79 -13.51 -0.32
C ARG A 27 16.57 -14.01 0.45
N LEU A 28 15.83 -14.96 -0.12
CA LEU A 28 14.71 -15.59 0.58
C LEU A 28 15.19 -16.25 1.88
N LYS A 29 14.64 -15.80 3.01
CA LYS A 29 14.99 -16.24 4.36
C LYS A 29 13.97 -17.25 4.88
N LYS A 30 12.69 -16.94 4.75
CA LYS A 30 11.57 -17.79 5.21
C LYS A 30 10.25 -17.40 4.55
N VAL A 31 9.27 -18.30 4.65
CA VAL A 31 7.89 -18.09 4.21
C VAL A 31 6.95 -18.33 5.39
N ILE A 32 6.02 -17.41 5.65
CA ILE A 32 5.06 -17.46 6.76
C ILE A 32 3.63 -17.49 6.21
N PRO A 33 2.84 -18.56 6.44
CA PRO A 33 1.43 -18.57 6.08
C PRO A 33 0.64 -17.55 6.90
N VAL A 34 -0.27 -16.81 6.26
CA VAL A 34 -1.15 -15.83 6.90
C VAL A 34 -2.59 -15.99 6.43
N ALA A 35 -3.52 -15.32 7.10
CA ALA A 35 -4.95 -15.41 6.81
C ALA A 35 -5.45 -14.27 5.91
N GLY A 36 -4.76 -13.13 5.89
CA GLY A 36 -5.12 -11.99 5.04
C GLY A 36 -4.38 -12.00 3.71
N ARG A 37 -4.93 -11.24 2.76
CA ARG A 37 -4.61 -11.34 1.33
C ARG A 37 -4.38 -10.00 0.63
N GLN A 38 -4.64 -8.87 1.28
CA GLN A 38 -4.65 -7.55 0.61
C GLN A 38 -3.38 -6.74 0.87
N GLY A 39 -2.76 -6.89 2.04
CA GLY A 39 -1.69 -5.98 2.44
C GLY A 39 -0.87 -6.41 3.64
N ILE A 40 0.29 -5.76 3.81
CA ILE A 40 1.22 -6.02 4.92
C ILE A 40 1.85 -4.73 5.45
N ALA A 41 1.70 -4.49 6.76
CA ALA A 41 2.42 -3.46 7.49
C ALA A 41 3.26 -4.07 8.62
N ILE A 42 4.39 -3.45 8.93
CA ILE A 42 5.37 -4.01 9.86
C ILE A 42 5.87 -2.93 10.82
N ASP A 43 5.69 -3.16 12.13
CA ASP A 43 6.38 -2.39 13.16
C ASP A 43 7.50 -3.22 13.80
N LYS A 44 8.09 -2.70 14.88
CA LYS A 44 9.19 -3.37 15.59
C LYS A 44 8.78 -4.70 16.23
N ASP A 45 7.50 -4.89 16.57
CA ASP A 45 7.00 -5.98 17.39
C ASP A 45 6.12 -6.98 16.60
N TYR A 46 5.46 -6.54 15.53
CA TYR A 46 4.39 -7.29 14.88
C TYR A 46 4.40 -7.18 13.34
N TYR A 47 3.73 -8.15 12.71
CA TYR A 47 3.22 -8.03 11.35
C TYR A 47 1.71 -7.77 11.40
N TYR A 48 1.23 -6.94 10.51
CA TYR A 48 -0.18 -6.62 10.32
C TYR A 48 -0.58 -7.00 8.92
N VAL A 49 -1.65 -7.76 8.74
CA VAL A 49 -2.07 -8.23 7.42
C VAL A 49 -3.52 -7.84 7.21
N SER A 50 -3.81 -7.08 6.15
CA SER A 50 -5.18 -6.79 5.72
C SER A 50 -5.71 -7.91 4.84
N ASP A 51 -7.02 -8.09 4.91
CA ASP A 51 -7.84 -8.97 4.10
C ASP A 51 -9.01 -8.14 3.60
N THR A 52 -9.76 -8.62 2.62
CA THR A 52 -10.85 -7.86 2.01
C THR A 52 -11.81 -7.30 3.07
N ARG A 53 -12.05 -8.03 4.17
CA ARG A 53 -12.96 -7.62 5.25
C ARG A 53 -12.44 -7.89 6.66
N ALA A 54 -11.14 -8.05 6.84
CA ALA A 54 -10.56 -8.33 8.15
C ALA A 54 -9.16 -7.73 8.29
N LEU A 55 -8.73 -7.54 9.53
CA LEU A 55 -7.38 -7.12 9.87
C LEU A 55 -6.79 -8.10 10.88
N TYR A 56 -5.59 -8.58 10.60
CA TYR A 56 -4.89 -9.58 11.40
C TYR A 56 -3.59 -9.00 11.95
N LYS A 57 -3.23 -9.44 13.15
CA LYS A 57 -1.96 -9.08 13.81
C LYS A 57 -1.23 -10.35 14.21
N TYR A 58 0.03 -10.45 13.83
CA TYR A 58 0.90 -11.57 14.10
C TYR A 58 2.15 -11.12 14.87
N ASP A 59 2.67 -11.98 15.74
CA ASP A 59 4.03 -11.79 16.25
C ASP A 59 5.08 -12.04 15.14
N LYS A 60 6.36 -11.72 15.41
CA LYS A 60 7.45 -11.91 14.44
C LYS A 60 7.78 -13.38 14.12
N GLN A 61 7.23 -14.31 14.90
CA GLN A 61 7.29 -15.76 14.65
C GLN A 61 6.17 -16.22 13.70
N GLY A 62 5.18 -15.37 13.40
CA GLY A 62 4.06 -15.67 12.52
C GLY A 62 2.85 -16.26 13.23
N ASN A 63 2.77 -16.18 14.56
CA ASN A 63 1.59 -16.62 15.30
C ASN A 63 0.55 -15.50 15.32
N LEU A 64 -0.71 -15.83 15.01
CA LEU A 64 -1.82 -14.88 15.08
C LEU A 64 -2.08 -14.50 16.55
N VAL A 65 -1.96 -13.21 16.87
CA VAL A 65 -2.16 -12.69 18.24
C VAL A 65 -3.45 -11.89 18.37
N MET A 66 -3.97 -11.32 17.29
CA MET A 66 -5.23 -10.57 17.30
C MET A 66 -5.87 -10.54 15.90
N LYS A 67 -7.20 -10.48 15.86
CA LYS A 67 -7.98 -10.30 14.64
C LYS A 67 -9.11 -9.28 14.90
N ASN A 68 -9.43 -8.49 13.88
CA ASN A 68 -10.70 -7.80 13.74
C ASN A 68 -11.40 -8.29 12.46
N ASP A 69 -12.55 -8.93 12.58
CA ASP A 69 -13.34 -9.47 11.46
C ASP A 69 -14.50 -8.54 11.04
N GLN A 70 -14.65 -7.41 11.71
CA GLN A 70 -15.59 -6.34 11.36
C GLN A 70 -14.90 -4.97 11.45
N PRO A 71 -13.84 -4.73 10.65
CA PRO A 71 -13.02 -3.54 10.78
C PRO A 71 -13.66 -2.28 10.16
N PHE A 72 -14.64 -2.40 9.28
CA PHE A 72 -15.28 -1.23 8.68
C PHE A 72 -16.22 -0.55 9.67
N ASN A 73 -16.02 0.74 9.91
CA ASN A 73 -16.94 1.56 10.70
C ASN A 73 -18.28 1.76 9.97
N HIS A 74 -18.24 1.85 8.64
CA HIS A 74 -19.37 2.01 7.73
C HIS A 74 -19.37 0.91 6.64
N PRO A 75 -19.72 -0.34 6.97
CA PRO A 75 -19.68 -1.47 6.03
C PRO A 75 -20.65 -1.34 4.83
N GLU A 76 -21.60 -0.41 4.91
CA GLU A 76 -22.47 0.00 3.82
C GLU A 76 -21.72 0.82 2.76
N LEU A 77 -20.73 1.62 3.18
CA LEU A 77 -19.94 2.51 2.33
C LEU A 77 -18.62 1.90 1.85
N ALA A 78 -18.06 0.93 2.56
CA ALA A 78 -16.82 0.25 2.20
C ALA A 78 -16.89 -1.25 2.51
N ASN A 79 -16.30 -2.07 1.64
CA ASN A 79 -16.27 -3.53 1.77
C ASN A 79 -14.93 -4.16 1.37
N HIS A 80 -13.93 -3.34 1.03
CA HIS A 80 -12.65 -3.77 0.49
C HIS A 80 -11.50 -2.96 1.13
N PHE A 81 -10.53 -3.66 1.74
CA PHE A 81 -9.23 -3.09 2.12
C PHE A 81 -8.25 -3.25 0.96
N GLY A 82 -7.37 -2.26 0.79
CA GLY A 82 -6.13 -2.43 0.05
C GLY A 82 -4.94 -2.82 0.93
N ASP A 83 -3.75 -2.58 0.39
CA ASP A 83 -2.49 -2.62 1.12
C ASP A 83 -2.43 -1.56 2.23
N ILE A 84 -1.61 -1.82 3.23
CA ILE A 84 -1.57 -1.07 4.49
C ILE A 84 -0.16 -0.65 4.86
N ASP A 85 -0.04 0.48 5.56
CA ASP A 85 1.21 0.91 6.19
C ASP A 85 0.97 1.24 7.67
N ILE A 86 2.04 1.20 8.47
CA ILE A 86 2.00 1.54 9.89
C ILE A 86 2.92 2.71 10.20
N TYR A 87 2.37 3.70 10.90
CA TYR A 87 3.11 4.86 11.36
C TYR A 87 2.55 5.37 12.69
N ASN A 88 3.43 5.67 13.64
CA ASN A 88 3.08 6.17 14.99
C ASN A 88 2.04 5.31 15.74
N GLY A 89 2.13 3.99 15.61
CA GLY A 89 1.20 3.06 16.26
C GLY A 89 -0.20 3.04 15.64
N GLU A 90 -0.34 3.56 14.43
CA GLU A 90 -1.58 3.58 13.66
C GLU A 90 -1.39 2.89 12.32
N ILE A 91 -2.37 2.07 11.93
CA ILE A 91 -2.39 1.41 10.62
C ILE A 91 -3.24 2.27 9.69
N TYR A 92 -2.71 2.58 8.52
CA TYR A 92 -3.35 3.37 7.47
C TYR A 92 -3.70 2.45 6.31
N THR A 93 -4.87 2.64 5.73
CA THR A 93 -5.33 1.86 4.58
C THR A 93 -6.19 2.69 3.64
N GLY A 94 -6.08 2.42 2.33
CA GLY A 94 -7.12 2.77 1.39
C GLY A 94 -8.32 1.84 1.62
N ASN A 95 -9.52 2.42 1.66
CA ASN A 95 -10.77 1.69 1.79
C ASN A 95 -11.76 2.15 0.72
N GLU A 96 -12.48 1.18 0.17
CA GLU A 96 -13.47 1.44 -0.86
C GLU A 96 -14.63 0.45 -0.80
N LYS A 97 -15.69 0.79 -1.54
CA LYS A 97 -16.70 -0.14 -2.01
C LYS A 97 -16.27 -0.67 -3.37
N PHE A 98 -15.81 -1.92 -3.40
CA PHE A 98 -15.40 -2.57 -4.62
C PHE A 98 -16.48 -3.54 -5.12
N GLU A 99 -16.99 -3.30 -6.32
CA GLU A 99 -18.02 -4.11 -6.96
C GLU A 99 -17.71 -4.27 -8.46
N PHE A 100 -17.57 -5.52 -8.91
CA PHE A 100 -17.34 -5.86 -10.34
C PHE A 100 -16.16 -5.12 -11.01
N GLY A 101 -15.04 -4.97 -10.30
CA GLY A 101 -13.85 -4.30 -10.83
C GLY A 101 -13.90 -2.78 -10.77
N GLN A 102 -14.84 -2.19 -10.02
CA GLN A 102 -14.97 -0.75 -9.85
C GLN A 102 -14.95 -0.37 -8.37
N GLY A 103 -14.09 0.60 -8.04
CA GLY A 103 -13.99 1.24 -6.74
C GLY A 103 -14.95 2.43 -6.60
N HIS A 104 -15.61 2.53 -5.45
CA HIS A 104 -16.44 3.66 -5.06
C HIS A 104 -16.19 4.04 -3.60
N ASN A 105 -16.57 5.26 -3.20
CA ASN A 105 -16.44 5.73 -1.81
C ASN A 105 -15.03 5.58 -1.23
N ILE A 106 -14.01 5.89 -2.04
CA ILE A 106 -12.61 5.84 -1.63
C ILE A 106 -12.39 6.71 -0.39
N SER A 107 -11.62 6.18 0.55
CA SER A 107 -11.23 6.88 1.78
C SER A 107 -9.89 6.35 2.28
N VAL A 108 -9.22 7.15 3.12
CA VAL A 108 -8.07 6.66 3.91
C VAL A 108 -8.53 6.49 5.34
N ASP A 109 -8.64 5.26 5.80
CA ASP A 109 -9.01 4.96 7.18
C ASP A 109 -7.79 4.66 8.04
N VAL A 110 -7.88 5.07 9.30
CA VAL A 110 -6.81 4.93 10.28
C VAL A 110 -7.29 4.08 11.45
N TYR A 111 -6.49 3.07 11.80
CA TYR A 111 -6.77 2.08 12.82
C TYR A 111 -5.74 2.13 13.93
N ASP A 112 -6.14 1.82 15.16
CA ASP A 112 -5.23 1.70 16.29
C ASP A 112 -4.49 0.35 16.22
N ALA A 113 -3.17 0.36 16.09
CA ALA A 113 -2.38 -0.87 15.90
C ALA A 113 -2.35 -1.80 17.13
N LYS A 114 -2.75 -1.29 18.31
CA LYS A 114 -2.85 -2.08 19.54
C LYS A 114 -4.16 -2.87 19.59
N THR A 115 -5.25 -2.29 19.11
CA THR A 115 -6.61 -2.85 19.23
C THR A 115 -7.24 -3.28 17.91
N LEU A 116 -6.63 -2.94 16.77
CA LEU A 116 -7.13 -3.12 15.41
C LEU A 116 -8.48 -2.42 15.14
N LYS A 117 -8.85 -1.44 15.97
CA LYS A 117 -10.13 -0.71 15.84
C LYS A 117 -9.95 0.57 15.05
N TRP A 118 -10.96 0.90 14.27
CA TRP A 118 -11.04 2.16 13.54
C TRP A 118 -10.92 3.36 14.50
N LYS A 119 -10.18 4.39 14.09
CA LYS A 119 -9.97 5.64 14.84
C LYS A 119 -10.58 6.84 14.14
N ARG A 120 -10.29 7.00 12.84
CA ARG A 120 -10.69 8.15 12.04
C ARG A 120 -10.59 7.84 10.54
N THR A 121 -11.27 8.66 9.75
CA THR A 121 -11.17 8.70 8.29
C THR A 121 -10.52 10.01 7.87
N ILE A 122 -9.58 9.95 6.93
CA ILE A 122 -9.08 11.08 6.18
C ILE A 122 -9.86 11.11 4.85
N PRO A 123 -10.59 12.21 4.55
CA PRO A 123 -11.37 12.30 3.32
C PRO A 123 -10.49 12.20 2.07
N TRP A 124 -10.95 11.45 1.09
CA TRP A 124 -10.39 11.44 -0.26
C TRP A 124 -10.88 12.64 -1.08
N VAL A 125 -10.06 13.08 -2.04
CA VAL A 125 -10.37 14.22 -2.91
C VAL A 125 -10.61 13.71 -4.34
N ALA A 126 -11.87 13.65 -4.75
CA ALA A 126 -12.29 13.12 -6.05
C ALA A 126 -11.65 13.84 -7.24
N GLU A 127 -11.39 15.13 -7.09
CA GLU A 127 -10.81 15.98 -8.12
C GLU A 127 -9.33 15.69 -8.43
N SER A 128 -8.69 14.83 -7.61
CA SER A 128 -7.39 14.23 -7.93
C SER A 128 -7.42 13.41 -9.22
N GLY A 129 -8.59 12.86 -9.55
CA GLY A 129 -8.80 11.93 -10.67
C GLY A 129 -8.40 10.48 -10.36
N GLN A 130 -8.06 10.15 -9.11
CA GLN A 130 -7.91 8.78 -8.64
C GLN A 130 -9.26 8.05 -8.76
N VAL A 131 -9.25 6.75 -8.99
CA VAL A 131 -10.49 5.96 -9.18
C VAL A 131 -10.50 4.65 -8.38
N GLU A 132 -9.39 4.30 -7.74
CA GLU A 132 -9.24 3.13 -6.88
C GLU A 132 -8.11 3.38 -5.85
N CYS A 133 -8.06 2.62 -4.74
CA CYS A 133 -7.04 2.74 -3.69
C CYS A 133 -6.43 1.39 -3.23
N SER A 134 -5.71 0.71 -4.13
CA SER A 134 -5.24 -0.66 -3.95
C SER A 134 -4.14 -0.79 -2.92
N GLY A 135 -3.34 0.25 -2.74
CA GLY A 135 -2.29 0.27 -1.73
C GLY A 135 -1.96 1.64 -1.22
N LEU A 136 -1.26 1.67 -0.08
CA LEU A 136 -1.00 2.89 0.67
C LEU A 136 0.39 2.86 1.32
N ALA A 137 1.12 3.96 1.20
CA ALA A 137 2.40 4.18 1.89
C ALA A 137 2.45 5.53 2.59
N ILE A 138 3.05 5.57 3.78
CA ILE A 138 3.32 6.81 4.50
C ILE A 138 4.72 7.30 4.18
N ASP A 139 4.84 8.51 3.63
CA ASP A 139 6.10 9.25 3.59
C ASP A 139 6.30 9.90 4.96
N ARG A 140 7.01 9.17 5.82
CA ARG A 140 7.27 9.54 7.22
C ARG A 140 8.05 10.84 7.35
N GLU A 141 8.91 11.16 6.38
CA GLU A 141 9.75 12.36 6.39
C GLU A 141 8.98 13.61 5.97
N LYS A 142 8.09 13.47 4.99
CA LYS A 142 7.34 14.60 4.42
C LYS A 142 5.94 14.76 5.01
N ASN A 143 5.53 13.86 5.92
CA ASN A 143 4.19 13.83 6.50
C ASN A 143 3.09 13.75 5.41
N MET A 144 3.27 12.82 4.47
CA MET A 144 2.37 12.59 3.35
C MET A 144 1.89 11.14 3.33
N VAL A 145 0.74 10.91 2.70
CA VAL A 145 0.23 9.59 2.36
C VAL A 145 0.16 9.46 0.85
N TRP A 146 0.67 8.34 0.35
CA TRP A 146 0.61 7.96 -1.05
C TRP A 146 -0.36 6.81 -1.22
N MET A 147 -1.10 6.79 -2.32
CA MET A 147 -1.96 5.69 -2.70
C MET A 147 -1.71 5.27 -4.15
N SER A 148 -1.66 3.97 -4.37
CA SER A 148 -1.72 3.34 -5.70
C SER A 148 -3.17 3.26 -6.18
N ASP A 149 -3.29 2.96 -7.47
CA ASP A 149 -4.56 2.81 -8.18
C ASP A 149 -4.40 1.60 -9.12
N TRP A 150 -5.07 0.51 -8.82
CA TRP A 150 -5.03 -0.73 -9.60
C TRP A 150 -5.71 -0.56 -10.96
N VAL A 151 -6.77 0.25 -11.03
CA VAL A 151 -7.51 0.53 -12.27
C VAL A 151 -6.70 1.42 -13.21
N ASP A 152 -6.01 2.43 -12.68
CA ASP A 152 -5.13 3.33 -13.41
C ASP A 152 -3.71 3.39 -12.81
N SER A 153 -2.98 2.27 -12.90
CA SER A 153 -1.62 2.15 -12.35
C SER A 153 -0.58 3.06 -13.01
N ARG A 154 -0.97 3.86 -14.02
CA ARG A 154 -0.11 4.92 -14.56
C ARG A 154 0.21 5.98 -13.52
N TYR A 155 -0.56 6.09 -12.43
CA TYR A 155 -0.35 7.09 -11.40
C TYR A 155 -0.34 6.52 -9.99
N VAL A 156 0.42 7.18 -9.12
CA VAL A 156 0.23 7.14 -7.67
C VAL A 156 -0.08 8.55 -7.16
N TYR A 157 -0.93 8.66 -6.16
CA TYR A 157 -1.53 9.90 -5.69
C TYR A 157 -1.03 10.26 -4.31
N CYS A 158 -0.66 11.52 -4.10
CA CYS A 158 -0.09 12.02 -2.86
C CYS A 158 -1.03 13.01 -2.19
N TYR A 159 -1.24 12.83 -0.89
CA TYR A 159 -2.06 13.68 -0.04
C TYR A 159 -1.26 14.10 1.20
N SER A 160 -1.54 15.29 1.70
CA SER A 160 -0.94 15.79 2.94
C SER A 160 -1.64 15.15 4.14
N LEU A 161 -0.90 14.51 5.06
CA LEU A 161 -1.49 14.00 6.30
C LEU A 161 -1.91 15.13 7.26
N GLU A 162 -1.28 16.30 7.16
CA GLU A 162 -1.61 17.48 7.95
C GLU A 162 -2.99 18.05 7.58
N THR A 163 -3.30 18.12 6.28
CA THR A 163 -4.51 18.78 5.79
C THR A 163 -5.57 17.83 5.27
N GLY A 164 -5.21 16.58 4.96
CA GLY A 164 -6.05 15.61 4.24
C GLY A 164 -6.24 15.93 2.76
N MET A 165 -5.62 17.00 2.25
CA MET A 165 -5.86 17.48 0.89
C MET A 165 -4.89 16.88 -0.13
N TYR A 166 -5.34 16.80 -1.38
CA TYR A 166 -4.53 16.42 -2.53
C TYR A 166 -3.30 17.33 -2.67
N TYR A 167 -2.12 16.72 -2.79
CA TYR A 167 -0.84 17.41 -2.91
C TYR A 167 -0.30 17.34 -4.34
N THR A 168 -0.17 16.13 -4.89
CA THR A 168 0.33 15.90 -6.24
C THR A 168 0.03 14.47 -6.69
N LYS A 169 0.42 14.11 -7.91
CA LYS A 169 0.51 12.71 -8.34
C LYS A 169 1.79 12.49 -9.13
N MET A 170 2.26 11.25 -9.14
CA MET A 170 3.39 10.83 -9.97
C MET A 170 2.88 9.97 -11.11
N GLN A 171 3.27 10.30 -12.34
CA GLN A 171 3.11 9.38 -13.47
C GLN A 171 4.23 8.35 -13.46
N CYS A 172 3.90 7.08 -13.34
CA CYS A 172 4.82 5.96 -13.34
C CYS A 172 5.30 5.64 -14.77
N ARG A 173 6.62 5.61 -15.00
CA ARG A 173 7.23 5.43 -16.33
C ARG A 173 8.45 4.49 -16.27
N PRO A 174 8.35 3.23 -16.77
CA PRO A 174 7.13 2.59 -17.28
C PRO A 174 6.07 2.40 -16.19
N THR A 175 4.84 2.13 -16.61
CA THR A 175 3.72 1.83 -15.71
C THR A 175 3.92 0.44 -15.10
N PRO A 176 4.00 0.30 -13.75
CA PRO A 176 3.84 -1.00 -13.11
C PRO A 176 2.38 -1.42 -13.27
N TYR A 177 2.12 -2.46 -14.05
CA TYR A 177 0.75 -2.86 -14.41
C TYR A 177 0.08 -3.58 -13.23
N TRP A 178 -1.22 -3.32 -13.02
CA TRP A 178 -1.99 -3.84 -11.87
C TRP A 178 -1.22 -3.65 -10.56
N CYS A 179 -0.81 -2.40 -10.31
CA CYS A 179 -0.11 -2.04 -9.08
C CYS A 179 -1.04 -2.22 -7.89
N GLN A 180 -0.64 -3.09 -6.96
CA GLN A 180 -1.33 -3.33 -5.69
C GLN A 180 -0.65 -2.47 -4.63
N GLY A 181 0.25 -3.06 -3.84
CA GLY A 181 0.91 -2.44 -2.70
C GLY A 181 2.04 -1.48 -3.05
N ILE A 182 2.29 -0.56 -2.13
CA ILE A 182 3.39 0.40 -2.20
C ILE A 182 4.02 0.59 -0.82
N PHE A 183 5.32 0.85 -0.79
CA PHE A 183 6.03 1.13 0.46
C PHE A 183 7.11 2.19 0.27
N ILE A 184 7.39 3.01 1.28
CA ILE A 184 8.38 4.09 1.20
C ILE A 184 9.54 3.86 2.18
N ALA A 185 10.76 3.86 1.63
CA ALA A 185 12.03 3.80 2.35
C ALA A 185 13.12 4.54 1.54
N ASP A 186 14.07 5.20 2.22
CA ASP A 186 15.20 5.91 1.59
C ASP A 186 14.82 6.89 0.45
N GLY A 187 13.74 7.65 0.65
CA GLY A 187 13.21 8.56 -0.35
C GLY A 187 12.76 7.87 -1.64
N LYS A 188 12.54 6.56 -1.60
CA LYS A 188 12.08 5.73 -2.72
C LYS A 188 10.77 5.06 -2.38
N MET A 189 9.94 4.90 -3.39
CA MET A 189 8.73 4.11 -3.34
C MET A 189 9.01 2.76 -4.00
N LEU A 190 8.69 1.68 -3.31
CA LEU A 190 8.57 0.34 -3.88
C LEU A 190 7.13 0.11 -4.32
N PHE A 191 6.95 -0.72 -5.35
CA PHE A 191 5.65 -1.08 -5.92
C PHE A 191 5.58 -2.60 -6.07
N ALA A 192 4.53 -3.23 -5.55
CA ALA A 192 4.11 -4.57 -5.92
C ALA A 192 3.18 -4.49 -7.14
N ALA A 193 3.52 -5.19 -8.21
CA ALA A 193 2.77 -5.17 -9.45
C ALA A 193 2.41 -6.59 -9.87
N ASP A 194 1.12 -6.85 -10.09
CA ASP A 194 0.60 -8.11 -10.62
C ASP A 194 0.83 -8.22 -12.14
N ASP A 195 2.06 -7.96 -12.59
CA ASP A 195 2.40 -7.94 -14.01
C ASP A 195 2.95 -9.27 -14.54
N GLY A 196 2.89 -10.32 -13.72
CA GLY A 196 3.11 -11.69 -14.13
C GLY A 196 1.86 -12.33 -14.74
N GLU A 197 1.96 -13.63 -15.01
CA GLU A 197 0.83 -14.46 -15.45
C GLU A 197 0.86 -15.78 -14.69
N SER A 198 0.01 -15.88 -13.67
CA SER A 198 -0.05 -17.05 -12.80
C SER A 198 -0.30 -18.34 -13.59
N THR A 199 -1.18 -18.35 -14.60
CA THR A 199 -1.46 -19.54 -15.43
C THR A 199 -0.22 -20.11 -16.11
N PHE A 200 0.73 -19.28 -16.50
CA PHE A 200 1.94 -19.70 -17.20
C PHE A 200 3.20 -19.73 -16.33
N GLY A 201 3.04 -19.47 -15.02
CA GLY A 201 4.17 -19.42 -14.09
C GLY A 201 5.09 -18.23 -14.32
N ILE A 202 4.62 -17.17 -14.98
CA ILE A 202 5.38 -15.94 -15.17
C ILE A 202 5.30 -15.15 -13.86
N PRO A 203 6.44 -14.78 -13.24
CA PRO A 203 6.46 -14.13 -11.95
C PRO A 203 6.07 -12.65 -12.02
N ASP A 204 5.50 -12.18 -10.92
CA ASP A 204 5.26 -10.76 -10.67
C ASP A 204 6.55 -10.03 -10.31
N ASN A 205 6.51 -8.69 -10.32
CA ASN A 205 7.67 -7.84 -10.09
C ASN A 205 7.45 -6.84 -8.96
N VAL A 206 8.56 -6.55 -8.26
CA VAL A 206 8.70 -5.36 -7.43
C VAL A 206 9.48 -4.30 -8.20
N TYR A 207 8.94 -3.09 -8.23
CA TYR A 207 9.58 -1.93 -8.84
C TYR A 207 10.00 -0.89 -7.80
N VAL A 208 10.83 0.06 -8.23
CA VAL A 208 11.26 1.20 -7.40
C VAL A 208 11.27 2.50 -8.20
N ALA A 209 10.89 3.60 -7.54
CA ALA A 209 11.02 4.96 -8.06
C ALA A 209 11.54 5.92 -6.98
N ASP A 210 12.37 6.89 -7.39
CA ASP A 210 12.81 7.96 -6.50
C ASP A 210 11.71 9.01 -6.33
N ILE A 211 11.37 9.31 -5.08
CA ILE A 211 10.39 10.31 -4.65
C ILE A 211 11.02 11.30 -3.67
N SER A 212 12.33 11.48 -3.71
CA SER A 212 13.03 12.41 -2.81
C SER A 212 12.57 13.85 -3.04
N ASN A 213 12.27 14.18 -4.30
CA ASN A 213 11.78 15.50 -4.72
C ASN A 213 10.33 15.41 -5.20
N VAL A 214 9.38 15.79 -4.34
CA VAL A 214 7.95 15.76 -4.63
C VAL A 214 7.44 17.19 -4.83
N PRO A 215 7.16 17.64 -6.08
CA PRO A 215 6.63 18.97 -6.31
C PRO A 215 5.15 19.05 -5.92
N TYR A 216 4.76 20.13 -5.25
CA TYR A 216 3.35 20.48 -5.10
C TYR A 216 2.76 20.85 -6.47
N THR A 217 1.64 20.24 -6.83
CA THR A 217 0.87 20.64 -8.02
C THR A 217 -0.54 21.08 -7.63
N GLY A 218 -1.16 20.40 -6.67
CA GLY A 218 -2.50 20.73 -6.18
C GLY A 218 -3.58 20.65 -7.24
N LEU A 219 -4.70 21.33 -6.97
CA LEU A 219 -5.84 21.40 -7.86
C LEU A 219 -5.93 22.77 -8.54
N LYS A 220 -6.46 22.81 -9.77
CA LYS A 220 -6.78 24.04 -10.49
C LYS A 220 -8.19 23.99 -11.06
N ASP A 221 -8.74 25.14 -11.40
CA ASP A 221 -9.97 25.21 -12.19
C ASP A 221 -9.75 24.62 -13.58
N GLY A 222 -10.69 23.79 -14.02
CA GLY A 222 -10.62 23.09 -15.29
C GLY A 222 -11.96 22.50 -15.67
N VAL A 223 -11.90 21.45 -16.48
CA VAL A 223 -13.07 20.72 -16.98
C VAL A 223 -12.98 19.28 -16.52
N GLN A 224 -13.94 18.88 -15.70
CA GLN A 224 -14.15 17.48 -15.35
C GLN A 224 -14.90 16.80 -16.51
N VAL A 225 -14.51 15.56 -16.80
CA VAL A 225 -15.11 14.76 -17.87
C VAL A 225 -15.66 13.48 -17.25
N SER A 226 -16.96 13.26 -17.41
CA SER A 226 -17.63 11.99 -17.11
C SER A 226 -18.18 11.37 -18.39
N VAL A 227 -18.56 10.09 -18.34
CA VAL A 227 -19.32 9.44 -19.42
C VAL A 227 -20.74 9.20 -18.92
N GLU A 228 -21.73 9.80 -19.58
CA GLU A 228 -23.16 9.62 -19.31
C GLU A 228 -23.82 9.19 -20.63
N ASP A 229 -24.57 8.08 -20.65
CA ASP A 229 -25.22 7.53 -21.86
C ASP A 229 -24.29 7.44 -23.09
N PHE A 230 -23.09 6.88 -22.89
CA PHE A 230 -22.03 6.76 -23.91
C PHE A 230 -21.56 8.08 -24.52
N LYS A 231 -21.78 9.21 -23.83
CA LYS A 231 -21.33 10.55 -24.26
C LYS A 231 -20.45 11.17 -23.20
N ALA A 232 -19.41 11.86 -23.65
CA ALA A 232 -18.57 12.66 -22.77
C ALA A 232 -19.35 13.90 -22.29
N VAL A 233 -19.58 13.98 -20.98
CA VAL A 233 -20.18 15.14 -20.33
C VAL A 233 -19.07 15.95 -19.69
N LYS A 234 -19.01 17.24 -20.04
CA LYS A 234 -17.99 18.18 -19.60
C LYS A 234 -18.61 19.20 -18.66
N LYS A 235 -18.09 19.30 -17.43
CA LYS A 235 -18.56 20.26 -16.43
C LYS A 235 -17.37 21.06 -15.87
N PRO A 236 -17.50 22.38 -15.65
CA PRO A 236 -16.48 23.12 -14.91
C PRO A 236 -16.29 22.54 -13.51
N GLY A 237 -15.05 22.45 -13.05
CA GLY A 237 -14.72 21.93 -11.73
C GLY A 237 -13.23 21.99 -11.43
N LYS A 238 -12.83 21.51 -10.24
CA LYS A 238 -11.41 21.35 -9.92
C LYS A 238 -10.87 20.08 -10.56
N VAL A 239 -9.60 20.12 -10.98
CA VAL A 239 -8.85 18.97 -11.51
C VAL A 239 -7.41 19.03 -11.04
N ALA A 240 -6.73 17.89 -10.96
CA ALA A 240 -5.28 17.83 -10.74
C ALA A 240 -4.53 18.77 -11.69
N ALA A 241 -3.69 19.63 -11.14
CA ALA A 241 -3.04 20.69 -11.90
C ALA A 241 -1.83 20.22 -12.72
N GLY A 242 -1.25 19.06 -12.36
CA GLY A 242 -0.11 18.45 -13.01
C GLY A 242 0.21 17.06 -12.44
N ALA A 243 1.33 16.50 -12.86
CA ALA A 243 1.92 15.29 -12.32
C ALA A 243 3.45 15.38 -12.40
N MET A 244 4.17 14.80 -11.44
CA MET A 244 5.60 14.59 -11.58
C MET A 244 5.88 13.37 -12.46
N ALA A 245 6.97 13.39 -13.23
CA ALA A 245 7.40 12.24 -14.02
C ALA A 245 8.23 11.30 -13.13
N GLY A 246 7.69 10.13 -12.79
CA GLY A 246 8.36 9.11 -12.01
C GLY A 246 9.08 8.11 -12.91
N ARG A 247 10.41 8.03 -12.80
CA ARG A 247 11.17 6.96 -13.45
C ARG A 247 11.10 5.72 -12.58
N VAL A 248 10.41 4.71 -13.07
CA VAL A 248 10.27 3.41 -12.43
C VAL A 248 11.36 2.48 -12.98
N ASN A 249 11.99 1.69 -12.12
CA ASN A 249 12.97 0.68 -12.50
C ASN A 249 12.62 -0.63 -11.81
N LEU A 250 12.97 -1.75 -12.44
CA LEU A 250 12.85 -3.06 -11.80
C LEU A 250 13.72 -3.07 -10.53
N PHE A 251 13.11 -3.44 -9.41
CA PHE A 251 13.82 -3.66 -8.15
C PHE A 251 14.12 -5.15 -7.99
N ARG A 252 13.12 -6.00 -8.21
CA ARG A 252 13.24 -7.45 -8.07
C ARG A 252 12.15 -8.18 -8.86
N GLU A 253 12.53 -9.21 -9.60
CA GLU A 253 11.58 -10.21 -10.13
C GLU A 253 11.30 -11.26 -9.05
N MET A 254 10.03 -11.65 -8.86
CA MET A 254 9.63 -12.59 -7.79
C MET A 254 9.62 -14.05 -8.23
N SER A 255 10.63 -14.47 -9.00
CA SER A 255 10.76 -15.82 -9.56
C SER A 255 11.03 -16.93 -8.53
N ASP A 256 11.19 -16.59 -7.25
CA ASP A 256 11.39 -17.53 -6.16
C ASP A 256 10.15 -17.73 -5.26
N PHE A 257 9.00 -17.18 -5.65
CA PHE A 257 7.72 -17.66 -5.13
C PHE A 257 7.55 -19.14 -5.43
N ARG A 258 6.91 -19.88 -4.51
CA ARG A 258 6.63 -21.31 -4.70
C ARG A 258 5.80 -21.58 -5.95
N ARG A 259 4.95 -20.61 -6.32
CA ARG A 259 4.06 -20.62 -7.48
C ARG A 259 3.67 -19.18 -7.77
N ALA A 260 3.76 -18.74 -9.03
CA ALA A 260 3.25 -17.42 -9.44
C ALA A 260 1.76 -17.27 -9.09
N GLY A 261 1.34 -16.04 -8.78
CA GLY A 261 0.04 -15.75 -8.18
C GLY A 261 -0.30 -14.27 -8.32
N GLU A 262 -0.72 -13.63 -7.23
CA GLU A 262 -0.84 -12.17 -7.07
C GLU A 262 0.15 -11.71 -5.97
N ILE A 263 0.76 -10.55 -6.16
CA ILE A 263 1.58 -9.81 -5.19
C ILE A 263 0.79 -8.58 -4.71
N GLU A 264 0.47 -8.53 -3.43
CA GLU A 264 -0.58 -7.62 -2.95
C GLU A 264 0.00 -6.48 -2.11
N GLY A 265 0.80 -6.81 -1.09
CA GLY A 265 1.44 -5.81 -0.23
C GLY A 265 2.92 -6.07 -0.03
N LEU A 266 3.66 -5.02 0.32
CA LEU A 266 5.06 -5.14 0.69
C LEU A 266 5.46 -4.15 1.78
N SER A 267 6.48 -4.51 2.55
CA SER A 267 7.04 -3.65 3.58
C SER A 267 8.50 -3.99 3.84
N VAL A 268 9.24 -3.07 4.46
CA VAL A 268 10.60 -3.32 4.95
C VAL A 268 10.58 -3.33 6.47
N ASP A 269 11.04 -4.42 7.07
CA ASP A 269 11.04 -4.58 8.52
C ASP A 269 11.99 -3.57 9.19
N PRO A 270 11.48 -2.71 10.10
CA PRO A 270 12.26 -1.65 10.72
C PRO A 270 13.27 -2.14 11.76
N THR A 271 13.40 -3.45 11.98
CA THR A 271 14.36 -4.02 12.93
C THR A 271 15.59 -4.61 12.26
N ASN A 272 15.51 -4.95 10.98
CA ASN A 272 16.55 -5.73 10.29
C ASN A 272 16.66 -5.47 8.78
N ASP A 273 15.90 -4.53 8.21
CA ASP A 273 15.85 -4.24 6.77
C ASP A 273 15.36 -5.40 5.88
N ASP A 274 14.81 -6.48 6.45
CA ASP A 274 14.24 -7.57 5.67
C ASP A 274 13.08 -7.02 4.80
N LEU A 275 13.11 -7.31 3.49
CA LEU A 275 11.98 -7.06 2.61
C LEU A 275 10.94 -8.15 2.86
N VAL A 276 9.69 -7.77 3.04
CA VAL A 276 8.58 -8.70 3.23
C VAL A 276 7.53 -8.43 2.16
N VAL A 277 7.14 -9.48 1.45
CA VAL A 277 6.18 -9.40 0.36
C VAL A 277 5.05 -10.39 0.61
N LEU A 278 3.81 -9.94 0.50
CA LEU A 278 2.61 -10.77 0.56
C LEU A 278 2.29 -11.32 -0.82
N ASN A 279 2.26 -12.65 -0.95
CA ASN A 279 1.87 -13.33 -2.17
C ASN A 279 0.66 -14.24 -1.93
N ASN A 280 -0.29 -14.16 -2.86
CA ASN A 280 -1.46 -15.02 -2.95
C ASN A 280 -1.26 -16.01 -4.09
N ARG A 281 -1.12 -17.29 -3.78
CA ARG A 281 -0.93 -18.33 -4.80
C ARG A 281 -2.05 -19.36 -4.81
N GLY A 282 -2.13 -20.08 -5.93
CA GLY A 282 -3.03 -21.22 -6.07
C GLY A 282 -4.35 -20.91 -6.76
N ASN A 283 -4.57 -19.66 -7.15
CA ASN A 283 -5.71 -19.24 -7.96
C ASN A 283 -5.28 -18.87 -9.39
N GLN A 284 -6.14 -19.22 -10.35
CA GLN A 284 -6.13 -18.69 -11.70
C GLN A 284 -6.51 -17.21 -11.65
N ILE A 285 -5.74 -16.40 -12.37
CA ILE A 285 -5.95 -14.95 -12.45
C ILE A 285 -6.38 -14.59 -13.87
N LEU A 286 -7.46 -13.84 -14.00
CA LEU A 286 -7.98 -13.36 -15.28
C LEU A 286 -8.27 -11.87 -15.16
N LEU A 287 -7.59 -11.06 -15.99
CA LEU A 287 -7.68 -9.59 -15.94
C LEU A 287 -7.37 -9.03 -14.54
N GLY A 288 -6.38 -9.61 -13.86
CA GLY A 288 -5.96 -9.24 -12.50
C GLY A 288 -7.01 -9.54 -11.43
N MET A 289 -7.92 -10.49 -11.67
CA MET A 289 -8.87 -10.96 -10.67
C MET A 289 -8.80 -12.49 -10.50
N PRO A 290 -8.88 -13.01 -9.26
CA PRO A 290 -8.92 -14.44 -9.01
C PRO A 290 -10.26 -15.04 -9.47
N ILE A 291 -10.20 -16.07 -10.31
CA ILE A 291 -11.39 -16.75 -10.85
C ILE A 291 -11.60 -18.18 -10.29
N GLY A 292 -10.67 -18.66 -9.46
CA GLY A 292 -10.79 -19.94 -8.77
C GLY A 292 -9.47 -20.72 -8.73
N PRO A 293 -9.40 -21.80 -7.93
CA PRO A 293 -8.15 -22.50 -7.70
C PRO A 293 -7.66 -23.29 -8.92
N PHE A 294 -6.34 -23.52 -9.01
CA PHE A 294 -5.75 -24.51 -9.90
C PHE A 294 -6.04 -25.93 -9.36
N THR A 295 -7.25 -26.42 -9.57
CA THR A 295 -7.71 -27.73 -9.06
C THR A 295 -6.89 -28.89 -9.62
N GLU A 296 -6.41 -28.79 -10.86
CA GLU A 296 -5.52 -29.77 -11.50
C GLU A 296 -4.13 -29.85 -10.83
N GLU A 297 -3.68 -28.76 -10.19
CA GLU A 297 -2.46 -28.71 -9.38
C GLU A 297 -2.71 -29.08 -7.90
N GLY A 298 -3.96 -29.45 -7.54
CA GLY A 298 -4.34 -29.86 -6.18
C GLY A 298 -4.72 -28.72 -5.25
N TYR A 299 -4.86 -27.48 -5.75
CA TYR A 299 -5.35 -26.36 -4.94
C TYR A 299 -6.86 -26.46 -4.71
N THR A 300 -7.27 -26.26 -3.46
CA THR A 300 -8.68 -26.20 -3.05
C THR A 300 -9.14 -24.80 -2.66
N LYS A 301 -8.18 -23.89 -2.48
CA LYS A 301 -8.35 -22.48 -2.14
C LYS A 301 -7.05 -21.74 -2.43
N GLU A 302 -7.14 -20.42 -2.42
CA GLU A 302 -5.97 -19.53 -2.38
C GLU A 302 -5.18 -19.73 -1.08
N ILE A 303 -3.87 -19.53 -1.17
CA ILE A 303 -2.94 -19.60 -0.05
C ILE A 303 -2.19 -18.27 0.02
N HIS A 304 -2.24 -17.64 1.19
CA HIS A 304 -1.61 -16.34 1.45
C HIS A 304 -0.34 -16.53 2.28
N GLU A 305 0.76 -15.98 1.80
CA GLU A 305 2.08 -16.19 2.38
C GLU A 305 2.89 -14.90 2.40
N LEU A 306 3.53 -14.61 3.54
CA LEU A 306 4.57 -13.60 3.63
C LEU A 306 5.91 -14.24 3.26
N TYR A 307 6.50 -13.78 2.17
CA TYR A 307 7.87 -14.11 1.79
C TYR A 307 8.81 -13.08 2.42
N VAL A 308 9.67 -13.54 3.32
CA VAL A 308 10.62 -12.70 4.05
C VAL A 308 11.99 -12.88 3.43
N TYR A 309 12.58 -11.77 3.00
CA TYR A 309 13.88 -11.72 2.35
C TYR A 309 14.88 -10.94 3.20
N GLU A 310 15.99 -11.56 3.56
CA GLU A 310 17.06 -10.85 4.25
C GLU A 310 17.86 -9.99 3.29
N LYS A 311 18.20 -8.77 3.75
CA LYS A 311 19.10 -7.87 3.03
C LYS A 311 20.53 -8.41 3.07
N ILE A 312 21.14 -8.57 1.90
CA ILE A 312 22.51 -9.04 1.74
C ILE A 312 23.49 -7.88 1.49
N LYS A 313 23.04 -6.86 0.74
CA LYS A 313 23.81 -5.66 0.39
C LYS A 313 22.94 -4.44 0.45
#